data_AF-A0AAE1J646-F1
#
_entry.id   AF-A0AAE1J646-F1
#
_cell.length_a   1.000
_cell.length_b   1.000
_cell.length_c   1.000
_cell.angle_alpha   90.00
_cell.angle_beta   90.00
_cell.angle_gamma   90.00
#
_symmetry.space_group_name_H-M   'P 1'
#
loop_
_entity.id
_entity.type
_entity.pdbx_description
1 polymer ?
#
loop_
_entity_poly.entity_id
_entity_poly.type
_entity_poly.pdbx_seq_one_letter_code
_entity_poly.pdbx_strand_id
1 'polypeptide(L)'
;MINTSSSKESSSDPISLMLPEMTEKKINEIGGHNIVKILEKKVYQSDLGKTNDRLSIPEKMILLKAEDFIKPEEINLLMTKDPKTNKLNGIPVLVLDPNLKEFNLVLKRWQMTTSITYNLTRRWYDVLKCNNFQVGDVLQLWSFRELDDQLGFALVRV
;
A
#
# COMPACT_ATOMS: atom_id res chain seq x y z
N MET A 1 -21.17 41.22 28.75
CA MET A 1 -22.23 40.80 27.80
C MET A 1 -21.76 41.31 26.44
N ILE A 2 -21.44 40.54 25.42
CA ILE A 2 -21.86 39.19 25.03
C ILE A 2 -20.67 38.57 24.25
N ASN A 3 -20.32 37.33 24.57
CA ASN A 3 -19.51 36.45 23.73
C ASN A 3 -20.19 36.25 22.36
N THR A 4 -19.40 36.04 21.31
CA THR A 4 -19.76 35.07 20.27
C THR A 4 -18.48 34.48 19.66
N SER A 5 -18.25 33.22 20.02
CA SER A 5 -17.27 32.31 19.44
C SER A 5 -17.83 31.63 18.18
N SER A 6 -16.94 30.88 17.53
CA SER A 6 -17.18 29.74 16.61
C SER A 6 -17.25 30.13 15.14
N SER A 7 -16.55 29.50 14.20
CA SER A 7 -16.00 28.13 14.10
C SER A 7 -15.11 28.09 12.83
N LYS A 8 -14.17 27.18 12.56
CA LYS A 8 -13.86 25.82 13.01
C LYS A 8 -12.42 25.52 12.54
N GLU A 9 -11.55 25.08 13.44
CA GLU A 9 -10.34 24.34 13.08
C GLU A 9 -10.73 22.90 12.73
N SER A 10 -10.22 22.38 11.62
CA SER A 10 -10.35 20.98 11.23
C SER A 10 -9.28 20.16 11.96
N SER A 11 -9.60 19.64 13.13
CA SER A 11 -8.80 18.63 13.80
C SER A 11 -9.00 17.28 13.09
N SER A 12 -8.06 16.88 12.23
CA SER A 12 -7.96 15.48 11.83
C SER A 12 -7.48 14.66 13.03
N ASP A 13 -8.24 13.65 13.44
CA ASP A 13 -7.94 12.82 14.60
C ASP A 13 -6.53 12.19 14.49
N PRO A 14 -5.70 12.25 15.56
CA PRO A 14 -4.33 11.72 15.55
C PRO A 14 -4.27 10.18 15.38
N ILE A 15 -5.39 9.49 15.58
CA ILE A 15 -5.52 8.03 15.41
C ILE A 15 -5.36 7.63 13.93
N SER A 16 -5.77 8.49 12.97
CA SER A 16 -5.67 8.24 11.53
C SER A 16 -4.23 8.22 10.99
N LEU A 17 -3.22 8.42 11.83
CA LEU A 17 -1.81 8.41 11.42
C LEU A 17 -1.00 7.27 12.05
N MET A 18 -1.55 6.56 13.04
CA MET A 18 -0.85 5.50 13.76
C MET A 18 -1.14 4.13 13.16
N LEU A 19 -0.10 3.30 13.12
CA LEU A 19 -0.22 1.89 12.78
C LEU A 19 -0.98 1.18 13.91
N PRO A 20 -2.00 0.37 13.63
CA PRO A 20 -2.69 -0.39 14.67
C PRO A 20 -1.72 -1.34 15.40
N GLU A 21 -1.84 -1.41 16.72
CA GLU A 21 -0.94 -2.21 17.59
C GLU A 21 -0.84 -3.67 17.15
N MET A 22 -1.96 -4.28 16.79
CA MET A 22 -1.98 -5.68 16.31
C MET A 22 -1.26 -5.85 14.97
N THR A 23 -1.31 -4.84 14.09
CA THR A 23 -0.57 -4.84 12.83
C THR A 23 0.92 -4.70 13.09
N GLU A 24 1.33 -3.76 13.95
CA GLU A 24 2.73 -3.59 14.35
C GLU A 24 3.29 -4.85 14.99
N LYS A 25 2.55 -5.44 15.94
CA LYS A 25 2.92 -6.70 16.58
C LYS A 25 3.12 -7.81 15.56
N LYS A 26 2.21 -7.99 14.62
CA LYS A 26 2.33 -9.03 13.58
C LYS A 26 3.53 -8.79 12.68
N ILE A 27 3.81 -7.54 12.30
CA ILE A 27 5.01 -7.20 11.51
C ILE A 27 6.27 -7.54 12.31
N ASN A 28 6.33 -7.18 13.60
CA ASN A 28 7.47 -7.51 14.45
C ASN A 28 7.65 -9.03 14.64
N GLU A 29 6.56 -9.79 14.77
CA GLU A 29 6.58 -11.27 14.89
C GLU A 29 7.20 -11.96 13.67
N ILE A 30 7.05 -11.38 12.47
CA ILE A 30 7.68 -11.88 11.25
C ILE A 30 9.08 -11.28 11.01
N GLY A 31 9.65 -10.60 12.02
CA GLY A 31 10.97 -9.95 11.93
C GLY A 31 10.97 -8.67 11.10
N GLY A 32 9.79 -8.09 10.88
CA GLY A 32 9.61 -6.89 10.09
C GLY A 32 10.14 -5.63 10.79
N HIS A 33 10.69 -4.71 10.02
CA HIS A 33 11.26 -3.45 10.49
C HIS A 33 11.06 -2.34 9.46
N ASN A 34 11.54 -1.12 9.75
CA ASN A 34 11.41 0.07 8.89
C ASN A 34 9.97 0.31 8.40
N ILE A 35 9.04 0.37 9.36
CA ILE A 35 7.61 0.45 9.06
C ILE A 35 7.21 1.89 8.75
N VAL A 36 6.67 2.13 7.56
CA VAL A 36 6.36 3.47 7.06
C VAL A 36 5.00 3.49 6.38
N LYS A 37 4.16 4.47 6.71
CA LYS A 37 2.93 4.74 5.97
C LYS A 37 3.29 5.33 4.61
N ILE A 38 2.89 4.67 3.53
CA ILE A 38 3.14 5.08 2.16
C ILE A 38 2.06 6.05 1.70
N LEU A 39 0.78 5.69 1.89
CA LEU A 39 -0.36 6.50 1.48
C LEU A 39 -1.62 6.13 2.25
N GLU A 40 -2.61 6.99 2.11
CA GLU A 40 -4.00 6.73 2.46
C GLU A 40 -4.87 7.12 1.26
N LYS A 41 -5.75 6.22 0.83
CA LYS A 41 -6.64 6.51 -0.30
C LYS A 41 -7.98 5.82 -0.17
N LYS A 42 -8.96 6.36 -0.89
CA LYS A 42 -10.22 5.65 -1.16
C LYS A 42 -9.97 4.51 -2.14
N VAL A 43 -10.66 3.40 -1.92
CA VAL A 43 -10.75 2.28 -2.85
C VAL A 43 -11.64 2.68 -4.01
N TYR A 44 -11.14 2.53 -5.23
CA TYR A 44 -11.90 2.82 -6.45
C TYR A 44 -12.41 1.53 -7.10
N GLN A 45 -13.43 1.65 -7.96
CA GLN A 45 -13.95 0.50 -8.72
C GLN A 45 -12.87 -0.27 -9.48
N SER A 46 -11.84 0.43 -9.97
CA SER A 46 -10.71 -0.17 -10.65
C SER A 46 -9.89 -1.11 -9.76
N ASP A 47 -9.80 -0.81 -8.46
CA ASP A 47 -9.11 -1.62 -7.47
C ASP A 47 -9.94 -2.87 -7.07
N LEU A 48 -11.26 -2.85 -7.29
CA LEU A 48 -12.16 -3.96 -6.93
C LEU A 48 -12.47 -4.92 -8.09
N GLY A 49 -12.10 -4.53 -9.31
CA GLY A 49 -12.40 -5.31 -10.51
C GLY A 49 -11.61 -6.62 -10.59
N LYS A 50 -12.31 -7.76 -10.64
CA LYS A 50 -11.70 -9.10 -10.84
C LYS A 50 -10.77 -9.16 -12.05
N THR A 51 -11.11 -8.48 -13.13
CA THR A 51 -10.30 -8.44 -14.36
C THR A 51 -9.04 -7.60 -14.23
N ASN A 52 -9.06 -6.57 -13.38
CA ASN A 52 -7.90 -5.71 -13.15
C ASN A 52 -6.89 -6.36 -12.21
N ASP A 53 -7.39 -7.09 -11.20
CA ASP A 53 -6.62 -7.85 -10.21
C ASP A 53 -5.41 -7.06 -9.66
N ARG A 54 -5.67 -5.80 -9.27
CA ARG A 54 -4.64 -4.93 -8.74
C ARG A 54 -5.14 -3.86 -7.77
N LEU A 55 -4.30 -3.52 -6.79
CA LEU A 55 -4.39 -2.25 -6.06
C LEU A 55 -3.39 -1.26 -6.65
N SER A 56 -3.87 -0.11 -7.12
CA SER A 56 -3.01 0.92 -7.69
C SER A 56 -2.46 1.85 -6.60
N ILE A 57 -1.16 2.13 -6.67
CA ILE A 57 -0.39 3.03 -5.80
C ILE A 57 0.21 4.12 -6.70
N PRO A 58 -0.52 5.22 -6.95
CA PRO A 58 -0.01 6.29 -7.80
C PRO A 58 1.20 6.96 -7.14
N GLU A 59 2.30 7.11 -7.88
CA GLU A 59 3.57 7.62 -7.33
C GLU A 59 3.39 9.00 -6.68
N LYS A 60 2.60 9.88 -7.33
CA LYS A 60 2.26 11.22 -6.84
C LYS A 60 1.46 11.28 -5.53
N MET A 61 0.95 10.15 -5.04
CA MET A 61 0.20 10.07 -3.77
C MET A 61 1.04 9.49 -2.63
N ILE A 62 2.26 9.06 -2.91
CA ILE A 62 3.19 8.58 -1.89
C ILE A 62 3.56 9.76 -0.98
N LEU A 63 3.52 9.54 0.33
CA LEU A 63 3.91 10.52 1.32
C LEU A 63 5.42 10.80 1.21
N LEU A 64 5.82 12.06 1.32
CA LEU A 64 7.24 12.49 1.21
C LEU A 64 8.18 11.70 2.14
N LYS A 65 7.69 11.35 3.34
CA LYS A 65 8.44 10.54 4.32
C LYS A 65 8.65 9.08 3.94
N ALA A 66 8.11 8.66 2.79
CA ALA A 66 8.09 7.29 2.31
C ALA A 66 8.67 7.20 0.89
N GLU A 67 9.38 8.21 0.39
CA GLU A 67 9.92 8.23 -0.98
C GLU A 67 10.96 7.13 -1.22
N ASP A 68 11.64 6.67 -0.17
CA ASP A 68 12.69 5.65 -0.18
C ASP A 68 12.19 4.25 0.20
N PHE A 69 10.87 4.04 0.30
CA PHE A 69 10.30 2.73 0.63
C PHE A 69 10.66 1.65 -0.40
N ILE A 70 11.01 2.02 -1.63
CA ILE A 70 11.57 1.14 -2.66
C ILE A 70 13.02 1.56 -2.89
N LYS A 71 13.96 0.61 -2.82
CA LYS A 71 15.38 0.87 -3.00
C LYS A 71 15.75 1.06 -4.47
N PRO A 72 16.87 1.74 -4.77
CA PRO A 72 17.31 1.95 -6.15
C PRO A 72 17.43 0.67 -6.99
N GLU A 73 17.95 -0.41 -6.42
CA GLU A 73 18.05 -1.71 -7.08
C GLU A 73 16.69 -2.35 -7.38
N GLU A 74 15.72 -2.17 -6.48
CA GLU A 74 14.33 -2.61 -6.65
C GLU A 74 13.65 -1.81 -7.75
N ILE A 75 13.85 -0.48 -7.80
CA ILE A 75 13.37 0.39 -8.87
C ILE A 75 13.96 -0.05 -10.22
N ASN A 76 15.27 -0.30 -10.27
CA ASN A 76 15.94 -0.79 -11.48
C ASN A 76 15.34 -2.10 -11.96
N LEU A 77 15.15 -3.07 -11.06
CA LEU A 77 14.48 -4.33 -11.39
C LEU A 77 13.08 -4.09 -11.97
N LEU A 78 12.26 -3.25 -11.33
CA LEU A 78 10.90 -2.93 -11.77
C LEU A 78 10.83 -2.24 -13.14
N MET A 79 11.92 -1.62 -13.62
CA MET A 79 12.02 -1.00 -14.94
C MET A 79 12.52 -1.95 -16.04
N THR A 80 13.06 -3.11 -15.66
CA THR A 80 13.54 -4.11 -16.63
C THR A 80 12.44 -5.06 -17.08
N LYS A 81 12.69 -5.75 -18.20
CA LYS A 81 11.80 -6.80 -18.73
C LYS A 81 12.47 -8.16 -18.62
N ASP A 82 11.66 -9.18 -18.34
CA ASP A 82 12.06 -10.57 -18.44
C ASP A 82 12.41 -10.89 -19.91
N PRO A 83 13.62 -11.40 -20.21
CA PRO A 83 14.06 -11.64 -21.59
C PRO A 83 13.25 -12.70 -22.34
N LYS A 84 12.60 -13.64 -21.63
CA LYS A 84 11.85 -14.74 -22.24
C LYS A 84 10.42 -14.34 -22.57
N THR A 85 9.80 -13.55 -21.69
CA THR A 85 8.38 -13.17 -21.79
C THR A 85 8.17 -11.75 -22.29
N ASN A 86 9.23 -10.93 -22.34
CA ASN A 86 9.19 -9.51 -22.67
C ASN A 86 8.22 -8.69 -21.79
N LYS A 87 7.87 -9.21 -20.61
CA LYS A 87 7.00 -8.55 -19.63
C LYS A 87 7.85 -7.80 -18.62
N LEU A 88 7.33 -6.68 -18.11
CA LEU A 88 7.96 -5.96 -17.00
C LEU A 88 8.11 -6.89 -15.80
N ASN A 89 9.30 -6.87 -15.22
CA ASN A 89 9.63 -7.57 -13.99
C ASN A 89 8.80 -7.02 -12.83
N GLY A 90 8.73 -7.81 -11.76
CA GLY A 90 8.02 -7.46 -10.55
C GLY A 90 8.72 -8.05 -9.35
N ILE A 91 8.49 -7.44 -8.19
CA ILE A 91 9.07 -7.88 -6.92
C ILE A 91 8.01 -8.70 -6.18
N PRO A 92 8.28 -9.96 -5.82
CA PRO A 92 7.43 -10.69 -4.88
C PRO A 92 7.39 -9.96 -3.55
N VAL A 93 6.20 -9.79 -2.98
CA VAL A 93 6.03 -9.07 -1.71
C VAL A 93 5.01 -9.79 -0.84
N LEU A 94 5.29 -9.86 0.45
CA LEU A 94 4.33 -10.25 1.47
C LEU A 94 3.35 -9.09 1.72
N VAL A 95 2.06 -9.39 1.74
CA VAL A 95 1.01 -8.42 2.08
C VAL A 95 0.18 -8.96 3.23
N LEU A 96 0.15 -8.20 4.34
CA LEU A 96 -0.81 -8.40 5.42
C LEU A 96 -2.09 -7.65 5.08
N ASP A 97 -3.21 -8.36 5.04
CA ASP A 97 -4.51 -7.72 4.91
C ASP A 97 -4.97 -7.07 6.25
N PRO A 98 -6.10 -6.33 6.27
CA PRO A 98 -6.62 -5.74 7.51
C PRO A 98 -6.93 -6.73 8.63
N ASN A 99 -7.11 -8.02 8.32
CA ASN A 99 -7.31 -9.09 9.29
C ASN A 99 -6.00 -9.85 9.61
N LEU A 100 -4.85 -9.29 9.22
CA LEU A 100 -3.50 -9.83 9.43
C LEU A 100 -3.24 -11.16 8.74
N LYS A 101 -4.04 -11.50 7.72
CA LYS A 101 -3.80 -12.65 6.88
C LYS A 101 -2.73 -12.33 5.84
N GLU A 102 -1.84 -13.28 5.64
CA GLU A 102 -0.70 -13.16 4.73
C GLU A 102 -1.07 -13.55 3.29
N PHE A 103 -0.64 -12.71 2.34
CA PHE A 103 -0.78 -12.96 0.91
C PHE A 103 0.51 -12.64 0.17
N ASN A 104 0.96 -13.58 -0.67
CA ASN A 104 2.10 -13.36 -1.56
C ASN A 104 1.60 -12.71 -2.87
N LEU A 105 1.93 -11.44 -3.06
CA LEU A 105 1.58 -10.65 -4.24
C LEU A 105 2.85 -10.30 -5.03
N VAL A 106 2.67 -9.56 -6.12
CA VAL A 106 3.78 -8.98 -6.90
C VAL A 106 3.58 -7.49 -7.07
N LEU A 107 4.56 -6.70 -6.62
CA LEU A 107 4.67 -5.29 -6.91
C LEU A 107 5.19 -5.10 -8.34
N LYS A 108 4.50 -4.27 -9.12
CA LYS A 108 4.92 -3.84 -10.46
C LYS A 108 4.93 -2.33 -10.58
N ARG A 109 5.86 -1.78 -11.35
CA ARG A 109 5.89 -0.37 -11.73
C ARG A 109 5.41 -0.20 -13.16
N TRP A 110 4.39 0.61 -13.40
CA TRP A 110 3.89 0.90 -14.74
C TRP A 110 4.06 2.38 -15.05
N GLN A 111 4.74 2.65 -16.17
CA GLN A 111 4.80 3.97 -16.79
C GLN A 111 3.55 4.16 -17.64
N MET A 112 2.68 5.07 -17.23
CA MET A 112 1.58 5.59 -18.05
C MET A 112 2.08 6.77 -18.87
N THR A 113 1.25 7.27 -19.80
CA THR A 113 1.61 8.39 -20.69
C THR A 113 2.15 9.61 -19.94
N THR A 114 1.55 9.94 -18.80
CA THR A 114 1.86 11.17 -18.03
C THR A 114 2.12 10.91 -16.55
N SER A 115 2.14 9.65 -16.11
CA SER A 115 2.25 9.32 -14.69
C SER A 115 2.87 7.94 -14.47
N ILE A 116 3.33 7.70 -13.26
CA ILE A 116 3.81 6.40 -12.80
C ILE A 116 2.86 5.89 -11.74
N THR A 117 2.57 4.59 -11.78
CA THR A 117 1.85 3.91 -10.73
C THR A 117 2.55 2.60 -10.40
N TYR A 118 2.72 2.34 -9.11
CA TYR A 118 3.00 1.00 -8.62
C TYR A 118 1.68 0.24 -8.51
N ASN A 119 1.73 -1.08 -8.61
CA ASN A 119 0.56 -1.94 -8.51
C ASN A 119 0.91 -3.20 -7.73
N LEU A 120 0.11 -3.52 -6.71
CA LEU A 120 0.08 -4.86 -6.14
C LEU A 120 -0.81 -5.73 -7.02
N THR A 121 -0.28 -6.83 -7.57
CA THR A 121 -0.92 -7.62 -8.63
C THR A 121 -0.91 -9.13 -8.35
N ARG A 122 -1.48 -9.92 -9.28
CA ARG A 122 -1.55 -11.40 -9.38
C ARG A 122 -2.51 -12.08 -8.40
N ARG A 123 -2.55 -11.63 -7.16
CA ARG A 123 -3.39 -12.22 -6.10
C ARG A 123 -4.15 -11.18 -5.32
N TRP A 124 -4.29 -9.98 -5.89
CA TRP A 124 -5.03 -8.90 -5.24
C TRP A 124 -6.50 -9.27 -5.07
N TYR A 125 -7.11 -9.92 -6.06
CA TYR A 125 -8.50 -10.37 -5.99
C TYR A 125 -8.74 -11.40 -4.87
N ASP A 126 -7.73 -12.18 -4.49
CA ASP A 126 -7.82 -13.08 -3.33
C ASP A 126 -7.90 -12.28 -2.01
N VAL A 127 -7.16 -11.17 -1.92
CA VAL A 127 -7.25 -10.23 -0.79
C VAL A 127 -8.66 -9.65 -0.72
N LEU A 128 -9.22 -9.21 -1.85
CA LEU A 128 -10.58 -8.65 -1.90
C LEU A 128 -11.64 -9.63 -1.37
N LYS A 129 -11.57 -10.91 -1.76
CA LYS A 129 -12.50 -11.95 -1.30
C LYS A 129 -12.48 -12.16 0.21
N CYS A 130 -11.36 -11.85 0.87
CA CYS A 130 -11.21 -12.03 2.31
C CYS A 130 -11.64 -10.78 3.11
N ASN A 131 -11.78 -9.61 2.48
CA ASN A 131 -11.90 -8.33 3.19
C ASN A 131 -13.15 -7.50 2.86
N ASN A 132 -13.98 -7.95 1.90
CA ASN A 132 -15.26 -7.33 1.53
C ASN A 132 -15.18 -5.81 1.29
N PHE A 133 -14.08 -5.33 0.70
CA PHE A 133 -13.90 -3.92 0.40
C PHE A 133 -14.99 -3.39 -0.55
N GLN A 134 -15.44 -2.18 -0.29
CA GLN A 134 -16.43 -1.44 -1.05
C GLN A 134 -15.81 -0.19 -1.66
N VAL A 135 -16.40 0.31 -2.74
CA VAL A 135 -15.98 1.58 -3.33
C VAL A 135 -16.16 2.69 -2.29
N GLY A 136 -15.12 3.47 -2.08
CA GLY A 136 -15.11 4.57 -1.12
C GLY A 136 -14.57 4.20 0.27
N ASP A 137 -14.36 2.92 0.58
CA ASP A 137 -13.58 2.51 1.77
C ASP A 137 -12.22 3.20 1.76
N VAL A 138 -11.74 3.60 2.93
CA VAL A 138 -10.41 4.22 3.06
C VAL A 138 -9.42 3.15 3.51
N LEU A 139 -8.36 2.98 2.71
CA LEU A 139 -7.24 2.10 3.04
C LEU A 139 -5.97 2.93 3.22
N GLN A 140 -5.26 2.65 4.29
CA GLN A 140 -3.86 2.97 4.43
C GLN A 140 -3.02 1.82 3.92
N LEU A 141 -1.92 2.16 3.27
CA LEU A 141 -0.89 1.21 2.89
C LEU A 141 0.40 1.56 3.63
N TRP A 142 0.94 0.57 4.32
CA TRP A 142 2.21 0.65 5.02
C TRP A 142 3.21 -0.28 4.35
N SER A 143 4.47 0.16 4.20
CA SER A 143 5.60 -0.72 3.89
C SER A 143 6.31 -1.15 5.15
N PHE A 144 6.96 -2.29 5.07
CA PHE A 144 7.99 -2.72 6.01
C PHE A 144 9.05 -3.52 5.26
N ARG A 145 10.15 -3.83 5.94
CA ARG A 145 11.21 -4.71 5.47
C ARG A 145 11.18 -5.99 6.27
N GLU A 146 11.15 -7.15 5.61
CA GLU A 146 11.29 -8.46 6.25
C GLU A 146 12.72 -8.66 6.78
N LEU A 147 12.98 -9.77 7.48
CA LEU A 147 14.29 -10.03 8.10
C LEU A 147 15.47 -10.01 7.11
N ASP A 148 15.23 -10.46 5.88
CA ASP A 148 16.20 -10.46 4.77
C ASP A 148 16.10 -9.21 3.87
N ASP A 149 15.44 -8.17 4.38
CA ASP A 149 15.32 -6.85 3.77
C ASP A 149 14.43 -6.82 2.51
N GLN A 150 13.67 -7.90 2.28
CA GLN A 150 12.60 -7.95 1.28
C GLN A 150 11.47 -6.97 1.62
N LEU A 151 10.91 -6.34 0.58
CA LEU A 151 9.82 -5.39 0.73
C LEU A 151 8.49 -6.10 1.05
N GLY A 152 7.86 -5.72 2.16
CA GLY A 152 6.52 -6.16 2.55
C GLY A 152 5.55 -4.99 2.69
N PHE A 153 4.26 -5.30 2.74
CA PHE A 153 3.19 -4.32 2.92
C PHE A 153 2.14 -4.77 3.94
N ALA A 154 1.52 -3.80 4.60
CA ALA A 154 0.34 -4.01 5.42
C ALA A 154 -0.79 -3.05 5.02
N LEU A 155 -2.01 -3.58 4.95
CA LEU A 155 -3.22 -2.82 4.71
C LEU A 155 -3.92 -2.55 6.04
N VAL A 156 -4.34 -1.31 6.23
CA VAL A 156 -5.19 -0.92 7.35
C VAL A 156 -6.45 -0.27 6.78
N ARG A 157 -7.61 -0.73 7.21
CA ARG A 157 -8.90 -0.11 6.88
C ARG A 157 -9.24 0.92 7.96
N VAL A 158 -9.56 2.13 7.54
CA VAL A 158 -9.91 3.28 8.41
C VAL A 158 -11.42 3.46 8.45
#